data_AF-A0A965ZK91-F1
#
_entry.id   AF-A0A965ZK91-F1
#
_cell.length_a   1.000
_cell.length_b   1.000
_cell.length_c   1.000
_cell.angle_alpha   90.00
_cell.angle_beta   90.00
_cell.angle_gamma   90.00
#
_symmetry.space_group_name_H-M   'P 1'
#
loop_
_entity.id
_entity.type
_entity.pdbx_description
1 polymer ?
#
loop_
_entity_poly.entity_id
_entity_poly.type
_entity_poly.pdbx_seq_one_letter_code
_entity_poly.pdbx_strand_id
1 'polypeptide(L)'
;MNLRKIFTAGTAGTAAMTLFSYAVSKAAKKNFLEPEIVAQLLNRVTMLNKQSSKLAGWGSHLSIGYLFTSVYDKYLELKKTRPSLANALLLGTVGSVSGILIWKTVFKAYPNPIGIDLKNFYRQLFIAHLVFGAGVALAYELDDLEVVKPGPFYIESDYIFI
;
A
#
# COMPACT_ATOMS: atom_id res chain seq x y z
N MET A 1 -15.45 9.15 5.35
CA MET A 1 -14.48 8.13 4.94
C MET A 1 -15.23 6.99 4.30
N ASN A 2 -14.81 6.54 3.12
CA ASN A 2 -15.44 5.40 2.44
C ASN A 2 -14.70 4.10 2.76
N LEU A 3 -15.19 3.35 3.77
CA LEU A 3 -14.52 2.13 4.24
C LEU A 3 -14.39 1.06 3.15
N ARG A 4 -15.39 0.87 2.30
CA ARG A 4 -15.34 -0.09 1.17
C ARG A 4 -14.18 0.24 0.24
N LYS A 5 -14.05 1.51 -0.16
CA LYS A 5 -12.95 1.98 -1.02
C LYS A 5 -11.60 1.83 -0.34
N ILE A 6 -11.49 2.17 0.94
CA ILE A 6 -10.25 2.02 1.70
C ILE A 6 -9.79 0.56 1.73
N PHE A 7 -10.68 -0.38 2.02
CA PHE A 7 -10.32 -1.80 2.08
C PHE A 7 -9.95 -2.37 0.71
N THR A 8 -10.76 -2.09 -0.31
CA THR A 8 -10.52 -2.60 -1.67
C THR A 8 -9.25 -2.02 -2.27
N ALA A 9 -9.09 -0.69 -2.25
CA ALA A 9 -7.92 -0.01 -2.79
C ALA A 9 -6.66 -0.26 -1.96
N GLY A 10 -6.76 -0.30 -0.63
CA GLY A 10 -5.63 -0.62 0.22
C GLY A 10 -5.13 -2.05 0.02
N THR A 11 -6.04 -3.01 -0.19
CA THR A 11 -5.67 -4.39 -0.56
C THR A 11 -5.01 -4.42 -1.93
N ALA A 12 -5.63 -3.79 -2.95
CA ALA A 12 -5.13 -3.78 -4.32
C ALA A 12 -3.74 -3.14 -4.43
N GLY A 13 -3.56 -1.96 -3.83
CA GLY A 13 -2.27 -1.28 -3.77
C GLY A 13 -1.22 -2.12 -3.04
N THR A 14 -1.58 -2.71 -1.88
CA THR A 14 -0.63 -3.54 -1.11
C THR A 14 -0.22 -4.78 -1.86
N ALA A 15 -1.15 -5.44 -2.55
CA ALA A 15 -0.85 -6.57 -3.41
C ALA A 15 0.07 -6.16 -4.57
N ALA A 16 -0.24 -5.05 -5.26
CA ALA A 16 0.57 -4.55 -6.36
C ALA A 16 2.02 -4.24 -5.95
N MET A 17 2.22 -3.52 -4.83
CA MET A 17 3.58 -3.26 -4.34
C MET A 17 4.30 -4.54 -3.93
N THR A 18 3.58 -5.49 -3.32
CA THR A 18 4.19 -6.74 -2.83
C THR A 18 4.61 -7.63 -4.00
N LEU A 19 3.80 -7.69 -5.06
CA LEU A 19 4.15 -8.37 -6.30
C LEU A 19 5.40 -7.74 -6.95
N PHE A 20 5.47 -6.40 -6.96
CA PHE A 20 6.67 -5.69 -7.40
C PHE A 20 7.89 -6.05 -6.55
N SER A 21 7.80 -5.96 -5.21
CA SER A 21 8.88 -6.30 -4.30
C SER A 21 9.33 -7.76 -4.46
N TYR A 22 8.41 -8.69 -4.73
CA TYR A 22 8.72 -10.09 -5.01
C TYR A 22 9.51 -10.24 -6.32
N ALA A 23 9.06 -9.57 -7.39
CA ALA A 23 9.75 -9.60 -8.68
C ALA A 23 11.19 -9.06 -8.58
N VAL A 24 11.37 -7.92 -7.90
CA VAL A 24 12.69 -7.31 -7.67
C VAL A 24 13.55 -8.18 -6.77
N SER A 25 12.99 -8.75 -5.70
CA SER A 25 13.69 -9.66 -4.79
C SER A 25 14.23 -10.89 -5.53
N LYS A 26 13.40 -11.49 -6.39
CA LYS A 26 13.77 -12.64 -7.22
C LYS A 26 14.88 -12.29 -8.22
N ALA A 27 14.75 -11.16 -8.90
CA ALA A 27 15.75 -10.71 -9.88
C ALA A 27 17.10 -10.39 -9.23
N ALA A 28 17.09 -9.75 -8.06
CA ALA A 28 18.29 -9.37 -7.32
C ALA A 28 18.87 -10.49 -6.45
N LYS A 29 18.17 -11.63 -6.31
CA LYS A 29 18.48 -12.71 -5.37
C LYS A 29 18.68 -12.19 -3.92
N LYS A 30 17.86 -11.23 -3.52
CA LYS A 30 17.92 -10.55 -2.21
C LYS A 30 16.52 -10.46 -1.63
N ASN A 31 16.39 -10.52 -0.31
CA ASN A 31 15.10 -10.34 0.34
C ASN A 31 14.78 -8.86 0.52
N PHE A 32 13.83 -8.34 -0.26
CA PHE A 32 13.28 -7.00 -0.08
C PHE A 32 11.81 -7.03 0.38
N LEU A 33 11.26 -8.20 0.70
CA LEU A 33 9.87 -8.33 1.11
C LEU A 33 9.68 -7.74 2.51
N GLU A 34 9.00 -6.59 2.55
CA GLU A 34 8.65 -5.86 3.76
C GLU A 34 7.98 -6.75 4.83
N PRO A 35 6.94 -7.56 4.53
CA PRO A 35 6.31 -8.40 5.54
C PRO A 35 7.25 -9.46 6.13
N GLU A 36 8.22 -9.95 5.35
CA GLU A 36 9.20 -10.92 5.85
C GLU A 36 10.25 -10.26 6.76
N ILE A 37 10.67 -9.05 6.42
CA ILE A 37 11.60 -8.28 7.25
C ILE A 37 10.93 -7.92 8.58
N VAL A 38 9.67 -7.46 8.56
CA VAL A 38 8.89 -7.20 9.78
C VAL A 38 8.76 -8.47 10.60
N ALA A 39 8.43 -9.61 9.97
CA ALA A 39 8.33 -10.89 10.67
C ALA A 39 9.65 -11.29 11.35
N GLN A 40 10.79 -11.08 10.69
CA GLN A 40 12.11 -11.35 11.29
C GLN A 40 12.40 -10.44 12.47
N LEU A 41 12.06 -9.14 12.37
CA LEU A 41 12.21 -8.21 13.49
C LEU A 41 11.34 -8.61 14.67
N LEU A 42 10.06 -8.90 14.43
CA LEU A 42 9.11 -9.33 15.47
C LEU A 42 9.57 -10.63 16.14
N ASN A 43 10.04 -11.61 15.37
CA ASN A 43 10.55 -12.86 15.94
C ASN A 43 11.78 -12.64 16.86
N ARG A 44 12.54 -11.56 16.66
CA ARG A 44 13.72 -11.24 17.49
C ARG A 44 13.39 -10.49 18.77
N VAL A 45 12.30 -9.72 18.81
CA VAL A 45 11.96 -8.87 19.98
C VAL A 45 10.71 -9.30 20.74
N THR A 46 10.04 -10.34 20.26
CA THR A 46 8.87 -10.91 20.91
C THR A 46 9.09 -12.40 21.15
N MET A 47 8.22 -13.02 21.96
CA MET A 47 8.20 -14.47 22.16
C MET A 47 7.37 -15.21 21.09
N LEU A 48 7.03 -14.55 19.99
CA LEU A 48 6.25 -15.16 18.92
C LEU A 48 7.06 -16.26 18.23
N ASN A 49 6.44 -17.43 18.04
CA ASN A 49 7.01 -18.46 17.19
C ASN A 49 7.09 -17.97 15.73
N LYS A 50 7.87 -18.68 14.90
CA LYS A 50 8.13 -18.30 13.50
C LYS A 50 6.85 -18.10 12.67
N GLN A 51 5.82 -18.94 12.88
CA GLN A 51 4.57 -18.83 12.13
C GLN A 51 3.76 -17.61 12.57
N SER A 52 3.64 -17.38 13.87
CA SER A 52 2.98 -16.20 14.42
C SER A 52 3.68 -14.90 14.00
N SER A 53 5.02 -14.87 13.99
CA SER A 53 5.76 -13.70 13.50
C SER A 53 5.54 -13.44 12.01
N LYS A 54 5.45 -14.49 11.17
CA LYS A 54 5.09 -14.34 9.76
C LYS A 54 3.70 -13.75 9.59
N LEU A 55 2.70 -14.30 10.29
CA LEU A 55 1.33 -13.79 10.24
C LEU A 55 1.28 -12.32 10.70
N ALA A 56 1.98 -11.99 11.78
CA ALA A 56 2.07 -10.62 12.28
C ALA A 56 2.75 -9.68 11.27
N GLY A 57 3.84 -10.11 10.62
CA GLY A 57 4.51 -9.31 9.59
C GLY A 57 3.61 -8.99 8.40
N TRP A 58 2.85 -9.98 7.90
CA TRP A 58 1.84 -9.77 6.87
C TRP A 58 0.68 -8.88 7.34
N GLY A 59 0.18 -9.11 8.55
CA GLY A 59 -0.88 -8.32 9.15
C GLY A 59 -0.47 -6.85 9.32
N SER A 60 0.75 -6.58 9.78
CA SER A 60 1.30 -5.23 9.87
C SER A 60 1.41 -4.58 8.50
N HIS A 61 1.92 -5.29 7.49
CA HIS A 61 2.07 -4.76 6.12
C HIS A 61 0.72 -4.34 5.51
N LEU A 62 -0.29 -5.21 5.59
CA LEU A 62 -1.65 -4.87 5.16
C LEU A 62 -2.26 -3.72 5.95
N SER A 63 -2.05 -3.69 7.28
CA SER A 63 -2.58 -2.62 8.14
C SER A 63 -1.97 -1.26 7.78
N ILE A 64 -0.68 -1.19 7.45
CA ILE A 64 -0.03 0.04 6.97
C ILE A 64 -0.59 0.44 5.59
N GLY A 65 -0.85 -0.52 4.71
CA GLY A 65 -1.54 -0.26 3.44
C GLY A 65 -2.91 0.40 3.63
N TYR A 66 -3.72 -0.10 4.58
CA TYR A 66 -4.99 0.53 4.94
C TYR A 66 -4.83 1.90 5.57
N LEU A 67 -3.80 2.10 6.41
CA LEU A 67 -3.49 3.40 7.00
C LEU A 67 -3.19 4.44 5.91
N PHE A 68 -2.29 4.13 4.97
CA PHE A 68 -1.96 5.05 3.87
C PHE A 68 -3.16 5.34 2.98
N THR A 69 -3.97 4.32 2.69
CA THR A 69 -5.20 4.50 1.90
C THR A 69 -6.23 5.35 2.65
N SER A 70 -6.34 5.22 3.97
CA SER A 70 -7.21 6.05 4.81
C SER A 70 -6.78 7.52 4.79
N VAL A 71 -5.46 7.77 4.86
CA VAL A 71 -4.90 9.12 4.73
C VAL A 71 -5.21 9.71 3.36
N TYR A 72 -5.14 8.90 2.31
CA TYR A 72 -5.52 9.31 0.95
C TYR A 72 -7.00 9.65 0.82
N ASP A 73 -7.89 8.78 1.29
CA ASP A 73 -9.34 9.02 1.32
C ASP A 73 -9.63 10.35 2.03
N LYS A 74 -8.99 10.56 3.18
CA LYS A 74 -9.15 11.79 3.95
C LYS A 74 -8.61 13.02 3.21
N TYR A 75 -7.50 12.88 2.51
CA TYR A 75 -6.94 13.94 1.66
C TYR A 75 -7.93 14.33 0.55
N LEU A 76 -8.53 13.35 -0.13
CA LEU A 76 -9.53 13.60 -1.18
C LEU A 76 -10.76 14.36 -0.63
N GLU A 77 -11.27 13.93 0.53
CA GLU A 77 -12.37 14.62 1.22
C GLU A 77 -12.04 16.08 1.55
N LEU A 78 -10.89 16.32 2.19
CA LEU A 78 -10.48 17.64 2.66
C LEU A 78 -10.21 18.60 1.50
N LYS A 79 -9.64 18.10 0.41
CA LYS A 79 -9.36 18.90 -0.79
C LYS A 79 -10.53 18.98 -1.76
N LYS A 80 -11.64 18.27 -1.49
CA LYS A 80 -12.80 18.14 -2.39
C LYS A 80 -12.37 17.80 -3.82
N THR A 81 -11.38 16.93 -3.94
CA THR A 81 -10.78 16.56 -5.23
C THR A 81 -11.12 15.10 -5.57
N ARG A 82 -11.08 14.78 -6.86
CA ARG A 82 -11.34 13.42 -7.34
C ARG A 82 -10.09 12.54 -7.22
N PRO A 83 -10.26 11.22 -7.10
CA PRO A 83 -9.14 10.29 -7.28
C PRO A 83 -8.45 10.58 -8.61
N SER A 84 -7.13 10.62 -8.59
CA SER A 84 -6.31 10.77 -9.78
C SER A 84 -4.97 10.09 -9.55
N LEU A 85 -4.36 9.62 -10.64
CA LEU A 85 -3.03 9.03 -10.59
C LEU A 85 -2.00 10.00 -9.97
N ALA A 86 -2.07 11.29 -10.30
CA ALA A 86 -1.19 12.31 -9.74
C ALA A 86 -1.31 12.40 -8.21
N ASN A 87 -2.54 12.47 -7.68
CA ASN A 87 -2.77 12.55 -6.23
C ASN A 87 -2.30 11.27 -5.52
N ALA A 88 -2.49 10.11 -6.15
CA ALA A 88 -2.08 8.83 -5.56
C ALA A 88 -0.56 8.59 -5.65
N LEU A 89 0.11 9.08 -6.69
CA LEU A 89 1.58 9.08 -6.77
C LEU A 89 2.20 10.05 -5.76
N LEU A 90 1.55 11.18 -5.48
CA LEU A 90 1.94 12.07 -4.39
C LEU A 90 1.86 11.34 -3.05
N LEU A 91 0.76 10.63 -2.79
CA LEU A 91 0.63 9.76 -1.62
C LEU A 91 1.75 8.72 -1.57
N GLY A 92 2.01 8.02 -2.68
CA GLY A 92 3.09 7.03 -2.77
C GLY A 92 4.46 7.62 -2.45
N THR A 93 4.72 8.84 -2.92
CA THR A 93 5.97 9.58 -2.63
C THR A 93 6.08 9.92 -1.15
N VAL A 94 5.04 10.52 -0.55
CA VAL A 94 5.02 10.88 0.88
C VAL A 94 5.11 9.63 1.77
N GLY A 95 4.37 8.58 1.40
CA GLY A 95 4.38 7.28 2.06
C GLY A 95 5.76 6.63 1.99
N SER A 96 6.44 6.69 0.84
CA SER A 96 7.80 6.20 0.69
C SER A 96 8.79 6.93 1.59
N VAL A 97 8.79 8.27 1.57
CA VAL A 97 9.70 9.07 2.40
C VAL A 97 9.49 8.72 3.87
N SER A 98 8.23 8.66 4.31
CA SER A 98 7.86 8.27 5.66
C SER A 98 8.32 6.84 6.00
N GLY A 99 8.08 5.89 5.10
CA GLY A 99 8.50 4.50 5.25
C GLY A 99 10.02 4.35 5.35
N ILE A 100 10.78 5.04 4.50
CA ILE A 100 12.26 5.03 4.56
C ILE A 100 12.75 5.58 5.90
N LEU A 101 12.15 6.66 6.41
CA LEU A 101 12.51 7.23 7.72
C LEU A 101 12.20 6.27 8.87
N ILE A 102 11.05 5.60 8.82
CA ILE A 102 10.65 4.58 9.80
C ILE A 102 11.66 3.42 9.75
N TRP A 103 11.95 2.86 8.57
CA TRP A 103 12.90 1.77 8.41
C TRP A 103 14.31 2.15 8.85
N LYS A 104 14.78 3.36 8.55
CA LYS A 104 16.06 3.87 9.06
C LYS A 104 16.11 3.88 10.59
N THR A 105 15.04 4.37 11.22
CA THR A 105 14.93 4.39 12.69
C THR A 105 14.93 2.98 13.26
N VAL A 106 14.13 2.08 12.68
CA VAL A 106 14.04 0.68 13.09
C VAL A 106 15.40 -0.01 12.99
N PHE A 107 16.09 0.07 11.84
CA PHE A 107 17.38 -0.58 11.68
C PHE A 107 18.49 0.05 12.53
N LYS A 108 18.40 1.35 12.86
CA LYS A 108 19.33 2.01 13.79
C LYS A 108 19.11 1.57 15.24
N ALA A 109 17.85 1.36 15.64
CA ALA A 109 17.51 0.96 17.00
C ALA A 109 17.84 -0.52 17.30
N TYR A 110 18.09 -1.33 16.28
CA TYR A 110 18.31 -2.76 16.44
C TYR A 110 19.80 -3.13 16.37
N PRO A 111 20.37 -3.76 17.43
CA PRO A 111 21.81 -4.00 17.55
C PRO A 111 22.36 -5.12 16.64
N ASN A 112 21.50 -5.90 15.98
CA ASN A 112 21.91 -6.98 15.07
C ASN A 112 21.27 -6.76 13.69
N PRO A 113 21.98 -6.11 12.74
CA PRO A 113 21.43 -5.82 11.42
C PRO A 113 21.09 -7.14 10.73
N ILE A 114 19.83 -7.30 10.35
CA ILE A 114 19.45 -8.33 9.37
C ILE A 114 20.30 -8.02 8.13
N GLY A 115 20.97 -9.02 7.54
CA GLY A 115 21.91 -8.88 6.42
C GLY A 115 21.25 -8.41 5.11
N ILE A 116 20.53 -7.30 5.18
CA ILE A 116 19.74 -6.66 4.14
C ILE A 116 20.64 -5.63 3.49
N ASP A 117 20.63 -5.62 2.16
CA ASP A 117 21.21 -4.54 1.39
C ASP A 117 20.34 -3.29 1.52
N LEU A 118 20.60 -2.48 2.55
CA LEU A 118 19.79 -1.32 2.90
C LEU A 118 19.68 -0.31 1.76
N LYS A 119 20.76 -0.12 0.97
CA LYS A 119 20.76 0.82 -0.15
C LYS A 119 19.75 0.40 -1.21
N ASN A 120 19.81 -0.86 -1.64
CA ASN A 120 18.87 -1.38 -2.64
C ASN A 120 17.46 -1.56 -2.07
N PHE A 121 17.35 -1.90 -0.78
CA PHE A 121 16.07 -1.96 -0.08
C PHE A 121 15.36 -0.60 -0.09
N TYR A 122 16.04 0.50 0.25
CA TYR A 122 15.39 1.83 0.22
C TYR A 122 15.04 2.29 -1.20
N ARG A 123 15.89 1.97 -2.19
CA ARG A 123 15.61 2.31 -3.59
C ARG A 123 14.37 1.58 -4.11
N GLN A 124 14.29 0.26 -3.88
CA GLN A 124 13.13 -0.52 -4.31
C GLN A 124 11.88 -0.12 -3.53
N LEU A 125 12.00 0.16 -2.22
CA LEU A 125 10.89 0.58 -1.36
C LEU A 125 10.23 1.86 -1.89
N PHE A 126 11.02 2.79 -2.43
CA PHE A 126 10.50 3.99 -3.09
C PHE A 126 9.63 3.66 -4.30
N ILE A 127 10.13 2.82 -5.20
CA ILE A 127 9.39 2.43 -6.39
C ILE A 127 8.16 1.61 -6.01
N ALA A 128 8.27 0.71 -5.02
CA ALA A 128 7.17 -0.10 -4.52
C ALA A 128 6.01 0.78 -4.01
N HIS A 129 6.30 1.89 -3.33
CA HIS A 129 5.27 2.82 -2.86
C HIS A 129 4.63 3.66 -3.99
N LEU A 130 5.35 3.91 -5.08
CA LEU A 130 4.73 4.49 -6.28
C LEU A 130 3.77 3.48 -6.94
N VAL A 131 4.17 2.21 -7.00
CA VAL A 131 3.30 1.11 -7.48
C VAL A 131 2.08 0.95 -6.58
N PHE A 132 2.23 1.04 -5.26
CA PHE A 132 1.12 1.11 -4.31
C PHE A 132 0.15 2.25 -4.67
N GLY A 133 0.67 3.47 -4.83
CA GLY A 133 -0.13 4.64 -5.20
C GLY A 133 -0.90 4.43 -6.51
N ALA A 134 -0.25 3.90 -7.54
CA ALA A 134 -0.90 3.57 -8.80
C ALA A 134 -2.02 2.51 -8.63
N GLY A 135 -1.77 1.46 -7.85
CA GLY A 135 -2.77 0.43 -7.53
C GLY A 135 -3.98 0.99 -6.77
N VAL A 136 -3.75 1.92 -5.84
CA VAL A 136 -4.84 2.63 -5.13
C VAL A 136 -5.65 3.49 -6.10
N ALA A 137 -4.99 4.27 -6.97
CA ALA A 137 -5.69 5.10 -7.96
C ALA A 137 -6.61 4.28 -8.86
N LEU A 138 -6.08 3.19 -9.43
CA LEU A 138 -6.84 2.30 -10.31
C LEU A 138 -8.04 1.68 -9.58
N ALA A 139 -7.86 1.24 -8.34
CA ALA A 139 -8.95 0.67 -7.55
C ALA A 139 -10.05 1.69 -7.24
N TYR A 140 -9.68 2.94 -6.92
CA TYR A 140 -10.66 4.01 -6.72
C TYR A 140 -11.43 4.35 -8.00
N GLU A 141 -10.72 4.41 -9.13
CA GLU A 141 -11.34 4.70 -10.43
C GLU A 141 -12.30 3.58 -10.87
N LEU A 142 -11.93 2.31 -10.65
CA LEU A 142 -12.81 1.17 -10.92
C LEU A 142 -14.06 1.16 -10.05
N ASP A 143 -13.95 1.49 -8.76
CA ASP A 143 -15.11 1.58 -7.85
C ASP A 143 -16.03 2.75 -8.25
N ASP A 144 -15.48 3.88 -8.71
CA ASP A 144 -16.27 4.99 -9.24
C ASP A 144 -17.02 4.62 -10.54
N LEU A 145 -16.41 3.80 -11.41
CA LEU A 145 -17.09 3.27 -12.61
C LEU A 145 -18.23 2.31 -12.26
N GLU A 146 -18.10 1.51 -11.21
CA GLU A 146 -19.20 0.65 -10.72
C GLU A 146 -20.38 1.46 -10.19
N VAL A 147 -20.14 2.58 -9.50
CA VAL A 147 -21.19 3.47 -9.00
C VAL A 147 -21.91 4.20 -10.13
N VAL A 148 -21.20 4.52 -11.22
CA VAL A 148 -21.79 5.21 -12.39
C VAL A 148 -22.57 4.23 -13.30
N LYS A 149 -22.31 2.91 -13.22
CA LYS A 149 -23.14 1.94 -13.94
C LYS A 149 -24.54 1.88 -13.31
N PRO A 150 -25.59 2.23 -14.05
CA PRO A 150 -26.95 2.09 -13.56
C PRO A 150 -27.23 0.62 -13.22
N GLY A 151 -27.77 0.34 -12.04
CA GLY A 151 -28.36 -0.96 -11.72
C GLY A 151 -29.40 -1.39 -12.77
N PRO A 152 -29.91 -2.63 -12.76
CA PRO A 152 -30.80 -3.16 -13.80
C PRO A 152 -32.19 -2.49 -13.89
N PHE A 153 -32.43 -1.39 -13.18
CA PHE A 153 -33.69 -0.64 -13.09
C PHE A 153 -33.52 0.82 -13.53
N TYR A 154 -32.89 1.07 -14.67
CA TYR A 154 -32.92 2.40 -15.29
C TYR A 154 -33.83 2.31 -16.51
N ILE A 155 -35.03 2.87 -16.35
CA ILE A 155 -35.98 3.06 -17.44
C ILE A 155 -35.43 4.22 -18.29
N GLU A 156 -35.35 3.98 -19.59
CA GLU A 156 -34.74 4.84 -20.63
C GLU A 156 -35.53 6.14 -20.90
N SER A 157 -36.26 6.69 -19.93
CA SER A 157 -37.20 7.81 -20.15
C SER A 157 -36.63 9.20 -19.87
N ASP A 158 -35.46 9.33 -19.25
CA ASP A 158 -35.02 10.63 -18.69
C ASP A 158 -34.05 11.41 -19.58
N TYR A 159 -33.87 11.00 -20.84
CA TYR A 159 -33.25 11.84 -21.88
C TYR A 159 -34.32 12.52 -22.74
N ILE A 160 -35.08 13.45 -22.15
CA ILE A 160 -35.74 14.49 -22.95
C ILE A 160 -34.76 15.65 -23.05
N PHE A 161 -34.17 15.80 -24.23
CA PHE A 161 -33.48 17.02 -24.63
C PHE A 161 -34.43 18.22 -24.52
N ILE A 162 -34.11 19.17 -23.65
CA ILE A 162 -34.47 20.58 -23.78
C ILE A 162 -33.25 21.41 -23.38
#